data_AF-A0A0M9DWJ0-F1
#
_entry.id   AF-A0A0M9DWJ0-F1
#
_cell.length_a   1.000
_cell.length_b   1.000
_cell.length_c   1.000
_cell.angle_alpha   90.00
_cell.angle_beta   90.00
_cell.angle_gamma   90.00
#
_symmetry.space_group_name_H-M   'P 1'
#
loop_
_entity.id
_entity.type
_entity.pdbx_description
1 polymer ?
#
loop_
_entity_poly.entity_id
_entity_poly.type
_entity_poly.pdbx_seq_one_letter_code
_entity_poly.pdbx_strand_id
1 'polypeptide(L)'
;MKKIDVLLIIFLIFHLIPVYANETHSTGIIIDGTIGSAGQLKLDLKDSNYDIKYDYGVQKGQNLFHSFEQFNLHKNEIATFSGPDNSIQNIPQIQNIISRVTGGKESWINGTIRSIIPNSNLYLLNPSGIMFGPDARLDIEGSFHASTADYLKFTDSNKFYSNGSVDSVLTMENPSAFGFLDDGNFASIEIEGKGEINNDLENKNSGLAVESGETISLIAGHIDFIKGTYFRETDKKNDFGYKTTIDIPISLLSAPSGQINLASVNSKGEIKLTKKGPVVSNFEKLGNISLYIIKNLL
;
A
#
# COMPACT_ATOMS: atom_id res chain seq x y z
N MET A 1 18.30 30.12 52.41
CA MET A 1 17.25 29.31 51.74
C MET A 1 17.53 29.34 50.25
N LYS A 2 18.00 28.23 49.66
CA LYS A 2 18.25 28.11 48.21
C LYS A 2 16.91 27.93 47.49
N LYS A 3 16.60 28.80 46.52
CA LYS A 3 15.47 28.62 45.60
C LYS A 3 15.78 27.40 44.71
N ILE A 4 14.86 26.43 44.70
CA ILE A 4 14.87 25.32 43.76
C ILE A 4 13.95 25.76 42.63
N ASP A 5 14.55 26.06 41.48
CA ASP A 5 13.80 26.31 40.25
C ASP A 5 13.36 24.95 39.69
N VAL A 6 12.07 24.66 39.77
CA VAL A 6 11.48 23.45 39.22
C VAL A 6 11.32 23.66 37.72
N LEU A 7 12.19 23.01 36.94
CA LEU A 7 12.08 22.94 35.48
C LEU A 7 10.89 22.03 35.12
N LEU A 8 9.81 22.63 34.65
CA LEU A 8 8.64 21.91 34.13
C LEU A 8 8.98 21.35 32.74
N ILE A 9 9.38 20.08 32.67
CA ILE A 9 9.54 19.36 31.39
C ILE A 9 8.16 18.91 30.94
N ILE A 10 7.58 19.64 29.97
CA ILE A 10 6.34 19.24 29.31
C ILE A 10 6.67 18.09 28.35
N PHE A 11 6.35 16.86 28.74
CA PHE A 11 6.29 15.74 27.81
C PHE A 11 5.10 15.96 26.87
N LEU A 12 5.38 16.42 25.65
CA LEU A 12 4.39 16.43 24.58
C LEU A 12 4.22 14.98 24.12
N ILE A 13 3.28 14.24 24.72
CA ILE A 13 2.88 12.93 24.21
C ILE A 13 2.04 13.21 22.95
N PHE A 14 2.67 13.13 21.78
CA PHE A 14 1.94 12.99 20.52
C PHE A 14 1.16 11.68 20.61
N HIS A 15 -0.13 11.77 20.96
CA HIS A 15 -1.04 10.71 20.58
C HIS A 15 -1.11 10.79 19.05
N LEU A 16 -0.51 9.82 18.37
CA LEU A 16 -0.90 9.51 16.99
C LEU A 16 -2.40 9.22 17.06
N ILE A 17 -3.21 10.20 16.68
CA ILE A 17 -4.63 9.97 16.46
C ILE A 17 -4.68 8.99 15.30
N PRO A 18 -5.30 7.81 15.45
CA PRO A 18 -5.47 6.90 14.32
C PRO A 18 -6.24 7.66 13.24
N VAL A 19 -5.59 7.80 12.09
CA VAL A 19 -6.12 8.47 10.92
C VAL A 19 -7.02 7.44 10.23
N TYR A 20 -8.31 7.75 10.05
CA TYR A 20 -9.31 6.79 9.52
C TYR A 20 -9.67 7.12 8.07
N ALA A 21 -9.97 6.10 7.24
CA ALA A 21 -10.45 6.20 5.85
C ALA A 21 -11.65 7.13 5.61
N ASN A 22 -12.36 7.50 6.67
CA ASN A 22 -13.53 8.37 6.62
C ASN A 22 -13.21 9.86 6.85
N GLU A 23 -11.95 10.22 7.11
CA GLU A 23 -11.53 11.62 7.15
C GLU A 23 -11.50 12.24 5.74
N THR A 24 -11.57 13.57 5.64
CA THR A 24 -11.57 14.26 4.35
C THR A 24 -10.15 14.42 3.84
N HIS A 25 -9.83 13.77 2.71
CA HIS A 25 -8.55 13.88 2.03
C HIS A 25 -8.72 14.42 0.62
N SER A 26 -7.62 14.87 0.02
CA SER A 26 -7.65 15.33 -1.37
C SER A 26 -8.08 14.18 -2.29
N THR A 27 -8.94 14.46 -3.26
CA THR A 27 -9.53 13.44 -4.13
C THR A 27 -8.74 13.29 -5.41
N GLY A 28 -8.65 12.04 -5.91
CA GLY A 28 -8.23 11.72 -7.26
C GLY A 28 -6.73 11.52 -7.46
N ILE A 29 -6.38 11.32 -8.74
CA ILE A 29 -5.03 10.97 -9.18
C ILE A 29 -4.51 12.06 -10.11
N ILE A 30 -3.31 12.57 -9.80
CA ILE A 30 -2.66 13.67 -10.52
C ILE A 30 -1.29 13.20 -10.95
N ILE A 31 -0.99 13.32 -12.24
CA ILE A 31 0.34 13.02 -12.80
C ILE A 31 1.26 14.21 -12.53
N ASP A 32 2.49 13.98 -12.05
CA ASP A 32 3.45 15.06 -11.75
C ASP A 32 4.26 15.53 -12.98
N GLY A 33 4.23 14.77 -14.08
CA GLY A 33 4.96 15.07 -15.31
C GLY A 33 6.47 14.82 -15.25
N THR A 34 6.98 14.25 -14.16
CA THR A 34 8.41 13.91 -14.01
C THR A 34 8.78 12.60 -14.71
N ILE A 35 7.81 11.74 -15.00
CA ILE A 35 7.93 10.54 -15.82
C ILE A 35 6.80 10.53 -16.85
N GLY A 36 7.15 10.30 -18.10
CA GLY A 36 6.17 10.18 -19.19
C GLY A 36 5.59 11.52 -19.61
N SER A 37 4.41 11.47 -20.19
CA SER A 37 3.71 12.67 -20.66
C SER A 37 3.04 13.37 -19.47
N ALA A 38 3.21 14.69 -19.35
CA ALA A 38 2.43 15.53 -18.44
C ALA A 38 0.98 15.65 -18.95
N GLY A 39 0.21 14.56 -18.83
CA GLY A 39 -1.18 14.48 -19.22
C GLY A 39 -2.13 14.88 -18.10
N GLN A 40 -3.36 15.28 -18.46
CA GLN A 40 -4.44 15.38 -17.48
C GLN A 40 -5.13 14.02 -17.36
N LEU A 41 -4.71 13.23 -16.37
CA LEU A 41 -5.51 12.10 -15.91
C LEU A 41 -6.81 12.66 -15.31
N LYS A 42 -7.96 12.18 -15.78
CA LYS A 42 -9.28 12.62 -15.31
C LYS A 42 -10.11 11.40 -14.93
N LEU A 43 -10.93 11.59 -13.90
CA LEU A 43 -11.96 10.63 -13.54
C LEU A 43 -13.01 10.56 -14.66
N ASP A 44 -13.23 9.38 -15.22
CA ASP A 44 -14.44 9.11 -15.97
C ASP A 44 -15.61 8.96 -14.99
N LEU A 45 -16.51 9.94 -14.98
CA LEU A 45 -17.66 9.98 -14.07
C LEU A 45 -18.70 8.89 -14.36
N LYS A 46 -18.69 8.29 -15.55
CA LYS A 46 -19.64 7.24 -15.91
C LYS A 46 -19.37 5.95 -15.12
N ASP A 47 -18.10 5.58 -15.05
CA ASP A 47 -17.64 4.31 -14.45
C ASP A 47 -16.79 4.54 -13.18
N SER A 48 -16.65 5.81 -12.74
CA SER A 48 -15.79 6.23 -11.62
C SER A 48 -14.35 5.72 -11.77
N ASN A 49 -13.81 5.77 -12.99
CA ASN A 49 -12.52 5.17 -13.33
C ASN A 49 -11.49 6.22 -13.78
N TYR A 50 -10.30 6.17 -13.17
CA TYR A 50 -9.09 6.79 -13.69
C TYR A 50 -8.39 5.78 -14.61
N ASP A 51 -8.43 6.00 -15.93
CA ASP A 51 -7.71 5.18 -16.90
C ASP A 51 -6.25 5.66 -17.02
N ILE A 52 -5.34 4.95 -16.35
CA ILE A 52 -3.91 5.19 -16.32
C ILE A 52 -3.27 4.42 -17.47
N LYS A 53 -3.19 5.07 -18.62
CA LYS A 53 -2.68 4.48 -19.86
C LYS A 53 -1.17 4.35 -19.87
N TYR A 54 -0.67 3.34 -20.59
CA TYR A 54 0.77 3.11 -20.75
C TYR A 54 1.54 4.34 -21.26
N ASP A 55 0.92 5.18 -22.10
CA ASP A 55 1.53 6.37 -22.72
C ASP A 55 1.59 7.59 -21.79
N TYR A 56 0.97 7.50 -20.60
CA TYR A 56 1.22 8.42 -19.49
C TYR A 56 2.50 8.08 -18.73
N GLY A 57 3.05 6.88 -18.95
CA GLY A 57 4.30 6.43 -18.34
C GLY A 57 5.47 6.42 -19.32
N VAL A 58 6.56 5.77 -18.90
CA VAL A 58 7.69 5.42 -19.77
C VAL A 58 7.99 3.94 -19.62
N GLN A 59 7.95 3.20 -20.72
CA GLN A 59 8.35 1.80 -20.74
C GLN A 59 9.84 1.65 -21.04
N LYS A 60 10.52 0.83 -20.25
CA LYS A 60 11.88 0.31 -20.51
C LYS A 60 11.84 -1.21 -20.43
N GLY A 61 11.88 -1.87 -21.59
CA GLY A 61 11.74 -3.32 -21.67
C GLY A 61 10.46 -3.78 -20.98
N GLN A 62 10.58 -4.62 -19.95
CA GLN A 62 9.46 -5.18 -19.19
C GLN A 62 8.90 -4.27 -18.08
N ASN A 63 9.51 -3.12 -17.83
CA ASN A 63 9.08 -2.19 -16.77
C ASN A 63 8.37 -0.98 -17.37
N LEU A 64 7.16 -0.69 -16.87
CA LEU A 64 6.40 0.51 -17.17
C LEU A 64 6.42 1.43 -15.95
N PHE A 65 7.03 2.61 -16.08
CA PHE A 65 7.18 3.57 -14.99
C PHE A 65 6.12 4.67 -15.05
N HIS A 66 5.49 4.96 -13.92
CA HIS A 66 4.57 6.08 -13.72
C HIS A 66 5.01 6.95 -12.54
N SER A 67 4.65 8.23 -12.60
CA SER A 67 4.91 9.18 -11.51
C SER A 67 3.70 10.09 -11.31
N PHE A 68 3.27 10.17 -10.06
CA PHE A 68 2.08 10.89 -9.65
C PHE A 68 2.47 11.96 -8.63
N GLU A 69 1.84 13.12 -8.71
CA GLU A 69 1.87 14.09 -7.60
C GLU A 69 0.98 13.57 -6.47
N GLN A 70 -0.17 12.99 -6.83
CA GLN A 70 -1.16 12.47 -5.89
C GLN A 70 -1.76 11.17 -6.43
N PHE A 71 -1.98 10.20 -5.55
CA PHE A 71 -2.65 8.96 -5.87
C PHE A 71 -3.64 8.60 -4.76
N ASN A 72 -4.87 9.10 -4.88
CA ASN A 72 -5.95 8.87 -3.93
C ASN A 72 -7.18 8.28 -4.66
N LEU A 73 -7.85 7.34 -4.00
CA LEU A 73 -9.07 6.68 -4.45
C LEU A 73 -10.10 6.66 -3.32
N HIS A 74 -11.28 7.21 -3.57
CA HIS A 74 -12.44 7.07 -2.71
C HIS A 74 -13.13 5.73 -2.94
N LYS A 75 -14.08 5.43 -2.05
CA LYS A 75 -15.01 4.33 -2.23
C LYS A 75 -15.65 4.39 -3.63
N ASN A 76 -15.66 3.24 -4.31
CA ASN A 76 -16.16 3.05 -5.68
C ASN A 76 -15.36 3.72 -6.79
N GLU A 77 -14.30 4.48 -6.48
CA GLU A 77 -13.34 4.90 -7.51
C GLU A 77 -12.42 3.74 -7.89
N ILE A 78 -12.00 3.72 -9.15
CA ILE A 78 -11.12 2.69 -9.71
C ILE A 78 -9.92 3.41 -10.36
N ALA A 79 -8.70 2.94 -10.11
CA ALA A 79 -7.54 3.26 -10.91
C ALA A 79 -7.20 2.06 -11.79
N THR A 80 -7.39 2.17 -13.10
CA THR A 80 -7.10 1.09 -14.04
C THR A 80 -5.79 1.38 -14.78
N PHE A 81 -4.76 0.57 -14.56
CA PHE A 81 -3.55 0.57 -15.37
C PHE A 81 -3.79 -0.24 -16.65
N SER A 82 -3.59 0.39 -17.80
CA SER A 82 -3.85 -0.20 -19.12
C SER A 82 -2.59 -0.24 -19.99
N GLY A 83 -2.42 -1.36 -20.70
CA GLY A 83 -1.27 -1.61 -21.57
C GLY A 83 -1.39 -0.92 -22.94
N PRO A 84 -0.35 -1.03 -23.78
CA PRO A 84 -0.45 -0.61 -25.18
C PRO A 84 -1.53 -1.40 -25.91
N ASP A 85 -2.13 -0.79 -26.92
CA ASP A 85 -3.02 -1.49 -27.84
C ASP A 85 -2.24 -2.66 -28.47
N ASN A 86 -2.81 -3.87 -28.42
CA ASN A 86 -2.24 -5.11 -28.94
C ASN A 86 -1.92 -5.04 -30.46
N SER A 87 -2.46 -4.04 -31.17
CA SER A 87 -2.11 -3.75 -32.56
C SER A 87 -0.72 -3.12 -32.72
N ILE A 88 -0.18 -2.48 -31.69
CA ILE A 88 1.15 -1.85 -31.69
C ILE A 88 2.22 -2.94 -31.63
N GLN A 89 2.89 -3.15 -32.76
CA GLN A 89 3.97 -4.14 -32.88
C GLN A 89 5.24 -3.70 -32.16
N ASN A 90 6.04 -4.68 -31.73
CA ASN A 90 7.37 -4.50 -31.12
C ASN A 90 7.40 -3.79 -29.76
N ILE A 91 6.30 -3.76 -29.02
CA ILE A 91 6.31 -3.37 -27.61
C ILE A 91 6.58 -4.62 -26.76
N PRO A 92 7.65 -4.66 -25.94
CA PRO A 92 7.89 -5.77 -25.04
C PRO A 92 6.72 -5.96 -24.06
N GLN A 93 6.47 -7.21 -23.66
CA GLN A 93 5.48 -7.49 -22.61
C GLN A 93 5.85 -6.76 -21.32
N ILE A 94 4.91 -6.01 -20.76
CA ILE A 94 5.06 -5.37 -19.45
C ILE A 94 4.88 -6.46 -18.39
N GLN A 95 5.89 -6.60 -17.53
CA GLN A 95 5.85 -7.50 -16.36
C GLN A 95 5.71 -6.71 -15.06
N ASN A 96 6.21 -5.47 -15.00
CA ASN A 96 6.14 -4.64 -13.80
C ASN A 96 5.62 -3.25 -14.13
N ILE A 97 4.55 -2.84 -13.46
CA ILE A 97 4.07 -1.47 -13.39
C ILE A 97 4.69 -0.85 -12.13
N ILE A 98 5.50 0.19 -12.28
CA ILE A 98 6.27 0.80 -11.20
C ILE A 98 5.84 2.25 -11.06
N SER A 99 5.14 2.55 -9.97
CA SER A 99 4.53 3.84 -9.70
C SER A 99 5.14 4.48 -8.47
N ARG A 100 5.42 5.79 -8.55
CA ARG A 100 5.78 6.60 -7.38
C ARG A 100 4.80 7.77 -7.17
N VAL A 101 4.69 8.22 -5.93
CA VAL A 101 3.97 9.45 -5.55
C VAL A 101 4.98 10.46 -5.00
N THR A 102 5.00 11.67 -5.55
CA THR A 102 6.03 12.68 -5.31
C THR A 102 5.53 13.94 -4.59
N GLY A 103 4.21 14.13 -4.44
CA GLY A 103 3.61 15.35 -3.88
C GLY A 103 3.77 15.55 -2.37
N GLY A 104 4.50 14.68 -1.67
CA GLY A 104 4.78 14.82 -0.24
C GLY A 104 3.57 14.64 0.67
N LYS A 105 2.53 13.97 0.18
CA LYS A 105 1.30 13.61 0.90
C LYS A 105 1.07 12.12 0.82
N GLU A 106 0.50 11.58 1.88
CA GLU A 106 0.12 10.18 1.95
C GLU A 106 -0.92 9.82 0.88
N SER A 107 -0.91 8.56 0.46
CA SER A 107 -1.92 8.01 -0.46
C SER A 107 -3.10 7.45 0.30
N TRP A 108 -4.29 7.91 -0.02
CA TRP A 108 -5.57 7.44 0.53
C TRP A 108 -6.29 6.54 -0.45
N ILE A 109 -6.33 5.25 -0.17
CA ILE A 109 -6.81 4.23 -1.10
C ILE A 109 -7.97 3.49 -0.46
N ASN A 110 -9.18 3.97 -0.69
CA ASN A 110 -10.44 3.34 -0.27
C ASN A 110 -11.26 2.84 -1.46
N GLY A 111 -10.63 2.69 -2.63
CA GLY A 111 -11.23 2.20 -3.87
C GLY A 111 -10.46 1.01 -4.48
N THR A 112 -10.65 0.75 -5.77
CA THR A 112 -10.02 -0.39 -6.45
C THR A 112 -8.78 0.04 -7.24
N ILE A 113 -7.64 -0.61 -7.00
CA ILE A 113 -6.50 -0.58 -7.92
C ILE A 113 -6.62 -1.77 -8.86
N ARG A 114 -6.67 -1.52 -10.17
CA ARG A 114 -6.82 -2.52 -11.22
C ARG A 114 -5.65 -2.48 -12.18
N SER A 115 -5.19 -3.64 -12.63
CA SER A 115 -4.37 -3.76 -13.84
C SER A 115 -5.09 -4.65 -14.84
N ILE A 116 -5.24 -4.17 -16.08
CA ILE A 116 -5.69 -4.99 -17.22
C ILE A 116 -4.52 -5.40 -18.12
N ILE A 117 -3.28 -5.22 -17.64
CA ILE A 117 -2.07 -5.74 -18.28
C ILE A 117 -1.88 -7.18 -17.79
N PRO A 118 -1.91 -8.20 -18.67
CA PRO A 118 -1.91 -9.60 -18.24
C PRO A 118 -0.71 -9.95 -17.36
N ASN A 119 -0.96 -10.60 -16.23
CA ASN A 119 0.04 -11.09 -15.26
C ASN A 119 1.07 -10.04 -14.79
N SER A 120 0.77 -8.73 -14.88
CA SER A 120 1.71 -7.69 -14.48
C SER A 120 1.75 -7.53 -12.96
N ASN A 121 2.94 -7.44 -12.38
CA ASN A 121 3.12 -6.98 -11.00
C ASN A 121 2.93 -5.46 -10.91
N LEU A 122 2.51 -4.97 -9.75
CA LEU A 122 2.34 -3.54 -9.49
C LEU A 122 3.13 -3.14 -8.24
N TYR A 123 4.01 -2.15 -8.40
CA TYR A 123 4.77 -1.50 -7.34
C TYR A 123 4.25 -0.07 -7.14
N LEU A 124 3.82 0.26 -5.93
CA LEU A 124 3.39 1.61 -5.54
C LEU A 124 4.28 2.13 -4.41
N LEU A 125 5.04 3.18 -4.70
CA LEU A 125 5.92 3.84 -3.74
C LEU A 125 5.36 5.21 -3.34
N ASN A 126 5.16 5.42 -2.04
CA ASN A 126 4.87 6.73 -1.48
C ASN A 126 5.59 6.92 -0.13
N PRO A 127 6.70 7.67 -0.07
CA PRO A 127 7.49 7.84 1.15
C PRO A 127 6.75 8.65 2.22
N SER A 128 5.66 9.33 1.87
CA SER A 128 4.79 10.04 2.81
C SER A 128 3.72 9.15 3.47
N GLY A 129 3.61 7.88 3.06
CA GLY A 129 2.69 6.90 3.67
C GLY A 129 1.57 6.46 2.74
N ILE A 130 0.95 5.33 3.07
CA ILE A 130 -0.17 4.76 2.32
C ILE A 130 -1.24 4.22 3.28
N MET A 131 -2.45 4.74 3.19
CA MET A 131 -3.62 4.26 3.92
C MET A 131 -4.52 3.46 2.97
N PHE A 132 -4.74 2.18 3.27
CA PHE A 132 -5.75 1.34 2.63
C PHE A 132 -7.01 1.31 3.48
N GLY A 133 -8.08 1.91 2.98
CA GLY A 133 -9.37 1.97 3.65
C GLY A 133 -10.18 0.66 3.59
N PRO A 134 -11.34 0.61 4.28
CA PRO A 134 -12.18 -0.58 4.40
C PRO A 134 -12.76 -1.09 3.08
N ASP A 135 -12.86 -0.23 2.06
CA ASP A 135 -13.34 -0.57 0.72
C ASP A 135 -12.19 -0.73 -0.31
N ALA A 136 -10.93 -0.66 0.13
CA ALA A 136 -9.76 -0.89 -0.71
C ALA A 136 -9.78 -2.30 -1.32
N ARG A 137 -9.52 -2.39 -2.63
CA ARG A 137 -9.46 -3.65 -3.37
C ARG A 137 -8.31 -3.66 -4.37
N LEU A 138 -7.81 -4.86 -4.64
CA LEU A 138 -6.90 -5.12 -5.74
C LEU A 138 -7.63 -5.98 -6.78
N ASP A 139 -7.47 -5.62 -8.04
CA ASP A 139 -7.93 -6.36 -9.22
C ASP A 139 -6.73 -6.49 -10.16
N ILE A 140 -5.80 -7.36 -9.77
CA ILE A 140 -4.46 -7.49 -10.36
C ILE A 140 -4.17 -8.98 -10.49
N GLU A 141 -3.86 -9.44 -11.71
CA GLU A 141 -3.51 -10.85 -11.98
C GLU A 141 -2.11 -11.22 -11.43
N GLY A 142 -1.21 -10.24 -11.28
CA GLY A 142 0.13 -10.43 -10.73
C GLY A 142 0.27 -10.02 -9.25
N SER A 143 1.52 -9.89 -8.80
CA SER A 143 1.86 -9.52 -7.43
C SER A 143 1.72 -8.01 -7.17
N PHE A 144 1.38 -7.65 -5.93
CA PHE A 144 1.25 -6.27 -5.48
C PHE A 144 2.29 -5.92 -4.41
N HIS A 145 3.00 -4.82 -4.60
CA HIS A 145 4.03 -4.33 -3.69
C HIS A 145 3.79 -2.86 -3.36
N ALA A 146 3.52 -2.55 -2.10
CA ALA A 146 3.38 -1.18 -1.60
C ALA A 146 4.54 -0.84 -0.66
N SER A 147 5.11 0.36 -0.80
CA SER A 147 6.23 0.76 0.04
C SER A 147 6.31 2.26 0.32
N THR A 148 6.86 2.60 1.49
CA THR A 148 7.27 3.97 1.84
C THR A 148 8.77 4.20 1.63
N ALA A 149 9.43 3.33 0.88
CA ALA A 149 10.86 3.43 0.59
C ALA A 149 11.20 4.68 -0.24
N ASP A 150 12.41 5.18 -0.04
CA ASP A 150 12.98 6.32 -0.77
C ASP A 150 13.32 5.97 -2.21
N TYR A 151 13.57 4.68 -2.50
CA TYR A 151 13.79 4.20 -3.86
C TYR A 151 13.47 2.71 -4.02
N LEU A 152 13.18 2.33 -5.27
CA LEU A 152 13.22 0.96 -5.76
C LEU A 152 14.54 0.73 -6.51
N LYS A 153 15.28 -0.32 -6.13
CA LYS A 153 16.52 -0.73 -6.79
C LYS A 153 16.28 -1.91 -7.72
N PHE A 154 17.07 -1.99 -8.78
CA PHE A 154 16.99 -3.03 -9.80
C PHE A 154 18.22 -3.96 -9.79
N THR A 155 18.20 -5.03 -10.57
CA THR A 155 19.28 -6.03 -10.62
C THR A 155 20.60 -5.50 -11.19
N ASP A 156 20.57 -4.45 -12.01
CA ASP A 156 21.73 -3.68 -12.47
C ASP A 156 22.23 -2.62 -11.46
N SER A 157 21.64 -2.58 -10.26
CA SER A 157 21.89 -1.57 -9.22
C SER A 157 21.41 -0.15 -9.52
N ASN A 158 20.74 0.09 -10.65
CA ASN A 158 20.05 1.34 -10.90
C ASN A 158 18.92 1.55 -9.86
N LYS A 159 18.55 2.81 -9.65
CA LYS A 159 17.55 3.22 -8.66
C LYS A 159 16.50 4.11 -9.30
N PHE A 160 15.25 3.84 -8.94
CA PHE A 160 14.10 4.70 -9.20
C PHE A 160 13.68 5.31 -7.86
N TYR A 161 13.97 6.60 -7.68
CA TYR A 161 13.71 7.33 -6.44
C TYR A 161 12.25 7.76 -6.35
N SER A 162 11.68 7.70 -5.15
CA SER A 162 10.33 8.18 -4.87
C SER A 162 10.26 9.71 -4.80
N ASN A 163 11.38 10.38 -4.51
CA ASN A 163 11.49 11.83 -4.63
C ASN A 163 11.67 12.24 -6.11
N GLY A 164 10.69 12.95 -6.66
CA GLY A 164 10.69 13.42 -8.06
C GLY A 164 11.80 14.41 -8.41
N SER A 165 12.41 15.06 -7.41
CA SER A 165 13.54 15.98 -7.60
C SER A 165 14.90 15.29 -7.68
N VAL A 166 14.97 13.98 -7.44
CA VAL A 166 16.18 13.17 -7.55
C VAL A 166 16.15 12.41 -8.87
N ASP A 167 17.26 12.48 -9.61
CA ASP A 167 17.39 11.79 -10.88
C ASP A 167 17.26 10.26 -10.71
N SER A 168 16.27 9.70 -11.41
CA SER A 168 16.04 8.27 -11.48
C SER A 168 16.59 7.70 -12.78
N VAL A 169 17.17 6.49 -12.72
CA VAL A 169 17.59 5.75 -13.91
C VAL A 169 16.55 4.69 -14.22
N LEU A 170 15.82 4.88 -15.33
CA LEU A 170 14.84 3.90 -15.80
C LEU A 170 15.56 2.74 -16.49
N THR A 171 15.22 1.52 -16.09
CA THR A 171 15.87 0.30 -16.57
C THR A 171 14.85 -0.78 -16.92
N MET A 172 15.28 -1.75 -17.73
CA MET A 172 14.51 -2.96 -18.07
C MET A 172 14.73 -4.11 -17.09
N GLU A 173 15.63 -3.93 -16.13
CA GLU A 173 16.03 -4.93 -15.15
C GLU A 173 14.97 -5.17 -14.05
N ASN A 174 15.03 -6.30 -13.36
CA ASN A 174 14.00 -6.65 -12.37
C ASN A 174 14.16 -5.83 -11.08
N PRO A 175 13.04 -5.40 -10.44
CA PRO A 175 13.08 -4.90 -9.07
C PRO A 175 13.76 -5.90 -8.12
N SER A 176 14.66 -5.41 -7.28
CA SER A 176 15.52 -6.25 -6.44
C SER A 176 15.50 -5.86 -4.96
N ALA A 177 15.31 -4.57 -4.64
CA ALA A 177 15.26 -4.10 -3.26
C ALA A 177 14.52 -2.77 -3.08
N PHE A 178 13.98 -2.58 -1.87
CA PHE A 178 13.40 -1.32 -1.41
C PHE A 178 14.42 -0.61 -0.50
N GLY A 179 14.77 0.62 -0.82
CA GLY A 179 15.84 1.36 -0.16
C GLY A 179 15.35 2.48 0.74
N PHE A 180 15.98 2.60 1.89
CA PHE A 180 15.71 3.59 2.92
C PHE A 180 17.02 4.35 3.20
N LEU A 181 17.02 5.68 3.07
CA LEU A 181 18.21 6.52 3.09
C LEU A 181 18.51 7.12 4.47
N ASP A 182 17.48 7.38 5.26
CA ASP A 182 17.58 8.09 6.54
C ASP A 182 17.57 7.15 7.76
N ASP A 183 17.85 7.71 8.94
CA ASP A 183 17.76 6.96 10.20
C ASP A 183 16.49 7.38 10.96
N GLY A 184 15.44 6.59 10.79
CA GLY A 184 14.12 6.78 11.40
C GLY A 184 13.25 7.84 10.69
N ASN A 185 11.99 7.97 11.12
CA ASN A 185 10.94 8.82 10.53
C ASN A 185 10.39 8.38 9.16
N PHE A 186 10.50 7.10 8.83
CA PHE A 186 9.80 6.55 7.66
C PHE A 186 8.30 6.47 7.94
N ALA A 187 7.50 6.78 6.92
CA ALA A 187 6.04 6.77 7.04
C ALA A 187 5.44 5.36 7.21
N SER A 188 4.16 5.33 7.56
CA SER A 188 3.38 4.10 7.76
C SER A 188 2.74 3.58 6.47
N ILE A 189 2.48 2.28 6.45
CA ILE A 189 1.39 1.70 5.65
C ILE A 189 0.31 1.24 6.62
N GLU A 190 -0.91 1.72 6.42
CA GLU A 190 -2.04 1.43 7.29
C GLU A 190 -3.12 0.67 6.51
N ILE A 191 -3.73 -0.33 7.16
CA ILE A 191 -4.79 -1.16 6.58
C ILE A 191 -5.98 -1.15 7.53
N GLU A 192 -7.03 -0.45 7.14
CA GLU A 192 -8.28 -0.36 7.90
C GLU A 192 -9.25 -1.47 7.51
N GLY A 193 -9.70 -2.23 8.51
CA GLY A 193 -10.79 -3.18 8.35
C GLY A 193 -12.18 -2.54 8.42
N LYS A 194 -13.20 -3.33 8.09
CA LYS A 194 -14.60 -2.87 8.11
C LYS A 194 -15.21 -2.81 9.52
N GLY A 195 -14.53 -3.34 10.54
CA GLY A 195 -15.14 -3.62 11.83
C GLY A 195 -16.14 -4.79 11.76
N GLU A 196 -17.25 -4.68 12.48
CA GLU A 196 -18.32 -5.68 12.46
C GLU A 196 -19.08 -5.66 11.12
N ILE A 197 -19.17 -6.81 10.45
CA ILE A 197 -19.98 -7.02 9.24
C ILE A 197 -21.03 -8.12 9.47
N ASN A 198 -22.08 -8.11 8.65
CA ASN A 198 -23.06 -9.19 8.63
C ASN A 198 -22.44 -10.48 8.09
N ASN A 199 -22.95 -11.65 8.49
CA ASN A 199 -22.50 -12.98 8.03
C ASN A 199 -22.93 -13.31 6.58
N ASP A 200 -23.05 -12.30 5.71
CA ASP A 200 -23.37 -12.52 4.31
C ASP A 200 -22.11 -12.99 3.57
N LEU A 201 -22.15 -14.27 3.15
CA LEU A 201 -21.05 -14.98 2.49
C LEU A 201 -20.54 -14.31 1.20
N GLU A 202 -21.35 -13.49 0.54
CA GLU A 202 -21.02 -12.85 -0.74
C GLU A 202 -19.99 -11.71 -0.64
N ASN A 203 -19.73 -11.17 0.56
CA ASN A 203 -18.84 -10.02 0.76
C ASN A 203 -17.65 -10.30 1.70
N LYS A 204 -17.18 -11.56 1.74
CA LYS A 204 -16.10 -11.99 2.65
C LYS A 204 -14.69 -11.54 2.27
N ASN A 205 -14.48 -10.97 1.08
CA ASN A 205 -13.22 -10.28 0.80
C ASN A 205 -13.26 -8.90 1.45
N SER A 206 -12.65 -8.80 2.62
CA SER A 206 -12.34 -7.52 3.27
C SER A 206 -10.86 -7.25 3.14
N GLY A 207 -10.47 -6.14 2.53
CA GLY A 207 -9.06 -5.77 2.37
C GLY A 207 -8.43 -6.28 1.08
N LEU A 208 -7.09 -6.42 1.09
CA LEU A 208 -6.28 -6.60 -0.10
C LEU A 208 -6.10 -8.09 -0.39
N ALA A 209 -6.46 -8.50 -1.61
CA ALA A 209 -6.31 -9.88 -2.06
C ALA A 209 -5.69 -9.91 -3.44
N VAL A 210 -4.77 -10.86 -3.66
CA VAL A 210 -4.20 -11.17 -4.98
C VAL A 210 -4.60 -12.59 -5.39
N GLU A 211 -4.40 -12.93 -6.66
CA GLU A 211 -4.69 -14.25 -7.20
C GLU A 211 -3.80 -15.35 -6.60
N SER A 212 -4.14 -16.61 -6.89
CA SER A 212 -3.41 -17.74 -6.29
C SER A 212 -2.00 -17.85 -6.85
N GLY A 213 -1.01 -17.96 -5.96
CA GLY A 213 0.41 -17.99 -6.30
C GLY A 213 1.09 -16.62 -6.26
N GLU A 214 0.32 -15.55 -6.20
CA GLU A 214 0.83 -14.17 -6.21
C GLU A 214 1.19 -13.64 -4.82
N THR A 215 1.93 -12.54 -4.79
CA THR A 215 2.48 -11.97 -3.56
C THR A 215 1.88 -10.61 -3.23
N ILE A 216 1.60 -10.37 -1.95
CA ILE A 216 1.43 -9.03 -1.38
C ILE A 216 2.69 -8.69 -0.59
N SER A 217 3.33 -7.55 -0.86
CA SER A 217 4.43 -7.04 -0.04
C SER A 217 4.12 -5.65 0.48
N LEU A 218 4.16 -5.46 1.80
CA LEU A 218 4.03 -4.17 2.47
C LEU A 218 5.36 -3.86 3.17
N ILE A 219 6.03 -2.80 2.73
CA ILE A 219 7.41 -2.48 3.14
C ILE A 219 7.49 -1.01 3.55
N ALA A 220 7.59 -0.75 4.86
CA ALA A 220 7.38 0.60 5.38
C ALA A 220 8.22 0.92 6.62
N GLY A 221 8.12 2.16 7.09
CA GLY A 221 8.58 2.54 8.42
C GLY A 221 7.82 1.81 9.51
N HIS A 222 6.49 1.83 9.40
CA HIS A 222 5.56 1.19 10.30
C HIS A 222 4.44 0.52 9.49
N ILE A 223 3.88 -0.59 9.99
CA ILE A 223 2.73 -1.24 9.37
C ILE A 223 1.65 -1.42 10.43
N ASP A 224 0.49 -0.79 10.24
CA ASP A 224 -0.59 -0.84 11.22
C ASP A 224 -1.86 -1.43 10.58
N PHE A 225 -2.38 -2.49 11.20
CA PHE A 225 -3.70 -3.03 10.89
C PHE A 225 -4.68 -2.49 11.92
N ILE A 226 -5.61 -1.64 11.47
CA ILE A 226 -6.55 -0.95 12.35
C ILE A 226 -7.98 -1.46 12.10
N LYS A 227 -8.80 -1.52 13.16
CA LYS A 227 -10.24 -1.79 13.06
C LYS A 227 -10.57 -3.05 12.24
N GLY A 228 -9.84 -4.15 12.50
CA GLY A 228 -9.96 -5.41 11.75
C GLY A 228 -11.39 -5.85 11.45
N THR A 229 -11.60 -6.62 10.39
CA THR A 229 -12.94 -7.06 9.98
C THR A 229 -13.35 -8.33 10.73
N TYR A 230 -14.58 -8.39 11.21
CA TYR A 230 -15.12 -9.59 11.85
C TYR A 230 -16.65 -9.66 11.67
N PHE A 231 -17.23 -10.84 11.80
CA PHE A 231 -18.68 -10.99 12.00
C PHE A 231 -18.96 -11.66 13.33
N ARG A 232 -20.10 -11.34 13.93
CA ARG A 232 -20.47 -11.85 15.25
C ARG A 232 -21.39 -13.04 15.12
N GLU A 233 -20.95 -14.19 15.63
CA GLU A 233 -21.79 -15.36 15.79
C GLU A 233 -22.32 -15.42 17.23
N THR A 234 -23.63 -15.57 17.37
CA THR A 234 -24.27 -15.75 18.68
C THR A 234 -24.87 -17.14 18.73
N ASP A 235 -24.31 -18.00 19.60
CA ASP A 235 -24.86 -19.33 19.82
C ASP A 235 -26.28 -19.24 20.39
N LYS A 236 -27.14 -20.15 19.93
CA LYS A 236 -28.39 -20.44 20.65
C LYS A 236 -28.00 -20.90 22.06
N LYS A 237 -28.75 -20.44 23.07
CA LYS A 237 -28.47 -20.68 24.50
C LYS A 237 -27.86 -22.07 24.72
N ASN A 238 -26.70 -22.14 25.39
CA ASN A 238 -26.13 -23.41 25.80
C ASN A 238 -27.08 -24.15 26.77
N ASP A 239 -26.75 -25.39 27.14
CA ASP A 239 -27.56 -26.23 28.03
C ASP A 239 -27.83 -25.60 29.42
N PHE A 240 -27.13 -24.51 29.76
CA PHE A 240 -27.25 -23.73 31.00
C PHE A 240 -27.96 -22.38 30.80
N GLY A 241 -28.46 -22.07 29.60
CA GLY A 241 -29.21 -20.86 29.30
C GLY A 241 -28.37 -19.62 28.97
N TYR A 242 -27.03 -19.73 28.95
CA TYR A 242 -26.12 -18.63 28.58
C TYR A 242 -25.98 -18.52 27.07
N LYS A 243 -25.93 -17.29 26.56
CA LYS A 243 -25.58 -17.00 25.17
C LYS A 243 -24.07 -16.79 25.08
N THR A 244 -23.42 -17.50 24.17
CA THR A 244 -22.03 -17.22 23.81
C THR A 244 -22.03 -16.33 22.58
N THR A 245 -21.19 -15.31 22.59
CA THR A 245 -20.95 -14.42 21.45
C THR A 245 -19.48 -14.56 21.07
N ILE A 246 -19.21 -14.86 19.80
CA ILE A 246 -17.86 -15.01 19.26
C ILE A 246 -17.72 -14.07 18.07
N ASP A 247 -16.68 -13.24 18.10
CA ASP A 247 -16.28 -12.44 16.95
C ASP A 247 -15.35 -13.30 16.08
N ILE A 248 -15.77 -13.58 14.84
CA ILE A 248 -15.03 -14.39 13.87
C ILE A 248 -14.28 -13.43 12.94
N PRO A 249 -12.94 -13.38 13.00
CA PRO A 249 -12.15 -12.46 12.19
C PRO A 249 -12.15 -12.87 10.71
N ILE A 250 -12.11 -11.86 9.85
CA ILE A 250 -11.92 -12.01 8.40
C ILE A 250 -10.56 -11.43 8.05
N SER A 251 -9.82 -12.13 7.17
CA SER A 251 -8.49 -11.69 6.77
C SER A 251 -8.54 -10.34 6.08
N LEU A 252 -7.61 -9.44 6.41
CA LEU A 252 -7.40 -8.16 5.71
C LEU A 252 -6.43 -8.29 4.54
N LEU A 253 -5.63 -9.36 4.51
CA LEU A 253 -4.70 -9.67 3.45
C LEU A 253 -4.90 -11.12 2.99
N SER A 254 -4.93 -11.37 1.68
CA SER A 254 -5.07 -12.72 1.14
C SER A 254 -4.14 -12.93 -0.05
N ALA A 255 -3.32 -13.98 0.01
CA ALA A 255 -2.45 -14.41 -1.07
C ALA A 255 -2.44 -15.96 -1.13
N PRO A 256 -3.52 -16.59 -1.63
CA PRO A 256 -3.68 -18.04 -1.59
C PRO A 256 -2.56 -18.75 -2.35
N SER A 257 -1.87 -19.71 -1.74
CA SER A 257 -0.69 -20.39 -2.34
C SER A 257 0.48 -19.48 -2.71
N GLY A 258 0.42 -18.20 -2.34
CA GLY A 258 1.42 -17.17 -2.60
C GLY A 258 2.11 -16.72 -1.31
N GLN A 259 2.50 -15.44 -1.25
CA GLN A 259 3.22 -14.90 -0.09
C GLN A 259 2.63 -13.57 0.39
N ILE A 260 2.62 -13.36 1.71
CA ILE A 260 2.41 -12.05 2.32
C ILE A 260 3.72 -11.67 3.00
N ASN A 261 4.39 -10.65 2.47
CA ASN A 261 5.64 -10.12 2.99
C ASN A 261 5.35 -8.83 3.75
N LEU A 262 5.63 -8.82 5.05
CA LEU A 262 5.57 -7.62 5.88
C LEU A 262 6.99 -7.32 6.37
N ALA A 263 7.49 -6.12 6.07
CA ALA A 263 8.79 -5.68 6.55
C ALA A 263 8.71 -4.23 7.03
N SER A 264 9.09 -4.01 8.29
CA SER A 264 9.08 -2.70 8.91
C SER A 264 10.47 -2.35 9.42
N VAL A 265 10.96 -1.17 9.04
CA VAL A 265 12.34 -0.74 9.30
C VAL A 265 12.38 0.68 9.86
N ASN A 266 13.40 0.99 10.66
CA ASN A 266 13.53 2.29 11.32
C ASN A 266 14.98 2.80 11.33
N SER A 267 15.76 2.36 10.36
CA SER A 267 17.11 2.84 10.06
C SER A 267 17.34 2.76 8.55
N LYS A 268 18.42 3.34 8.06
CA LYS A 268 18.79 3.20 6.64
C LYS A 268 19.13 1.75 6.30
N GLY A 269 18.92 1.37 5.04
CA GLY A 269 19.19 0.02 4.56
C GLY A 269 18.44 -0.31 3.27
N GLU A 270 18.54 -1.57 2.84
CA GLU A 270 17.84 -2.09 1.66
C GLU A 270 17.13 -3.41 2.01
N ILE A 271 15.81 -3.48 1.87
CA ILE A 271 15.05 -4.72 1.99
C ILE A 271 15.09 -5.45 0.66
N LYS A 272 15.74 -6.62 0.63
CA LYS A 272 15.74 -7.50 -0.55
C LYS A 272 14.56 -8.44 -0.48
N LEU A 273 13.77 -8.52 -1.54
CA LEU A 273 12.75 -9.56 -1.69
C LEU A 273 13.38 -10.83 -2.23
N THR A 274 13.18 -11.93 -1.53
CA THR A 274 13.64 -13.26 -1.96
C THR A 274 12.46 -14.22 -1.99
N LYS A 275 12.65 -15.39 -2.60
CA LYS A 275 11.66 -16.48 -2.56
C LYS A 275 11.32 -16.94 -1.13
N LYS A 276 12.15 -16.61 -0.14
CA LYS A 276 11.94 -16.96 1.28
C LYS A 276 11.34 -15.80 2.09
N GLY A 277 10.99 -14.69 1.43
CA GLY A 277 10.51 -13.47 2.07
C GLY A 277 11.57 -12.36 2.13
N PRO A 278 11.26 -11.25 2.83
CA PRO A 278 12.10 -10.06 2.90
C PRO A 278 13.33 -10.29 3.79
N VAL A 279 14.49 -9.81 3.34
CA VAL A 279 15.73 -9.81 4.12
C VAL A 279 15.96 -8.41 4.70
N VAL A 280 15.98 -8.33 6.04
CA VAL A 280 16.12 -7.08 6.81
C VAL A 280 17.39 -7.03 7.67
N SER A 281 18.31 -7.99 7.50
CA SER A 281 19.47 -8.16 8.39
C SER A 281 20.52 -7.05 8.29
N ASN A 282 20.40 -6.14 7.32
CA ASN A 282 21.26 -4.99 7.09
C ASN A 282 20.74 -3.69 7.74
N PHE A 283 19.64 -3.75 8.50
CA PHE A 283 19.10 -2.62 9.25
C PHE A 283 19.58 -2.65 10.70
N GLU A 284 19.98 -1.48 11.23
CA GLU A 284 20.34 -1.32 12.64
C GLU A 284 19.10 -1.32 13.55
N LYS A 285 17.97 -0.81 13.04
CA LYS A 285 16.69 -0.75 13.76
C LYS A 285 15.56 -1.22 12.86
N LEU A 286 14.72 -2.09 13.40
CA LEU A 286 13.45 -2.46 12.80
C LEU A 286 12.35 -1.52 13.31
N GLY A 287 11.30 -1.36 12.50
CA GLY A 287 10.10 -0.64 12.90
C GLY A 287 9.07 -1.57 13.54
N ASN A 288 7.86 -1.07 13.71
CA ASN A 288 6.76 -1.82 14.32
C ASN A 288 5.76 -2.31 13.28
N ILE A 289 5.27 -3.53 13.51
CA ILE A 289 4.07 -4.06 12.88
C ILE A 289 3.02 -4.22 13.97
N SER A 290 1.95 -3.44 13.91
CA SER A 290 0.90 -3.46 14.93
C SER A 290 -0.38 -4.07 14.38
N LEU A 291 -0.99 -4.98 15.14
CA LEU A 291 -2.25 -5.61 14.79
C LEU A 291 -3.30 -5.23 15.84
N TYR A 292 -4.11 -4.22 15.54
CA TYR A 292 -5.18 -3.75 16.41
C TYR A 292 -6.50 -4.44 16.05
N ILE A 293 -6.72 -5.60 16.64
CA ILE A 293 -8.06 -6.21 16.69
C ILE A 293 -8.82 -5.45 17.76
N ILE A 294 -9.93 -4.78 17.41
CA ILE A 294 -10.73 -4.04 18.38
C ILE A 294 -11.18 -5.00 19.48
N LYS A 295 -10.55 -4.88 20.65
CA LYS A 295 -11.07 -5.37 21.90
C LYS A 295 -12.11 -4.33 22.33
N ASN A 296 -13.38 -4.60 22.10
CA ASN A 296 -14.41 -3.96 22.91
C ASN A 296 -14.22 -4.49 24.34
N LEU A 297 -13.43 -3.77 25.14
CA LEU A 297 -13.45 -3.86 26.60
C LEU A 297 -14.65 -3.05 27.08
N LEU A 298 -15.79 -3.72 27.26
CA LEU A 298 -16.79 -3.36 28.25
C LEU A 298 -17.35 -4.66 28.85
#